data_AF-A0A183BEQ3-F1
#
_entry.id   AF-A0A183BEQ3-F1
#
_cell.length_a   1.000
_cell.length_b   1.000
_cell.length_c   1.000
_cell.angle_alpha   90.00
_cell.angle_beta   90.00
_cell.angle_gamma   90.00
#
_symmetry.space_group_name_H-M   'P 1'
#
loop_
_entity.id
_entity.type
_entity.pdbx_description
1 polymer ?
#
loop_
_entity_poly.entity_id
_entity_poly.type
_entity_poly.pdbx_seq_one_letter_code
_entity_poly.pdbx_strand_id
1 'polypeptide(L)'
;MQISKDLAQCETFVRTQPVPGLDRNMLSLIFADLRQLLDLFLRDDWNLYFESRNKSTGNPYDRVQPSVAIKLLERVRDTEKKRAGFLSAMRKEERGRRKKLDDVIRQLRELNVAPHP
;
A
#
# COMPACT_ATOMS: atom_id res chain seq x y z
N MET A 1 -5.46 -6.77 10.40
CA MET A 1 -5.00 -7.84 9.47
C MET A 1 -3.80 -8.56 10.07
N GLN A 2 -3.68 -9.88 9.85
CA GLN A 2 -2.57 -10.71 10.36
C GLN A 2 -1.19 -10.18 9.91
N ILE A 3 -1.07 -9.82 8.62
CA ILE A 3 0.17 -9.29 8.00
C ILE A 3 0.76 -8.08 8.75
N SER A 4 -0.08 -7.19 9.29
CA SER A 4 0.41 -6.02 10.04
C SER A 4 1.07 -6.41 11.38
N LYS A 5 0.57 -7.49 12.01
CA LYS A 5 1.16 -8.05 13.23
C LYS A 5 2.47 -8.77 12.89
N ASP A 6 2.47 -9.57 11.84
CA ASP A 6 3.67 -10.28 11.37
C ASP A 6 4.79 -9.28 11.03
N LEU A 7 4.44 -8.16 10.38
CA LEU A 7 5.40 -7.08 10.10
C LEU A 7 5.96 -6.44 11.38
N ALA A 8 5.13 -6.19 12.40
CA ALA A 8 5.59 -5.65 13.67
C ALA A 8 6.60 -6.59 14.37
N GLN A 9 6.40 -7.91 14.24
CA GLN A 9 7.35 -8.89 14.75
C GLN A 9 8.67 -8.88 13.98
N CYS A 10 8.62 -8.77 12.64
CA CYS A 10 9.82 -8.61 11.82
C CYS A 10 10.61 -7.34 12.17
N GLU A 11 9.94 -6.20 12.35
CA GLU A 11 10.57 -4.95 12.78
C GLU A 11 11.22 -5.08 14.16
N THR A 12 10.57 -5.79 15.08
CA THR A 12 11.13 -6.08 16.42
C THR A 12 12.39 -6.93 16.29
N PHE A 13 12.38 -7.96 15.45
CA PHE A 13 13.52 -8.83 15.19
C PHE A 13 14.71 -8.08 14.55
N VAL A 14 14.47 -7.16 13.62
CA VAL A 14 15.55 -6.34 13.05
C VAL A 14 16.29 -5.53 14.11
N ARG A 15 15.58 -5.06 15.14
CA ARG A 15 16.18 -4.30 16.25
C ARG A 15 17.13 -5.14 17.11
N THR A 16 16.99 -6.47 17.12
CA THR A 16 17.85 -7.38 17.91
C THR A 16 19.20 -7.68 17.26
N GLN A 17 19.53 -7.03 16.14
CA GLN A 17 20.82 -7.17 15.44
C GLN A 17 21.12 -8.63 15.01
N PRO A 18 20.21 -9.27 14.27
CA PRO A 18 20.22 -10.71 14.05
C PRO A 18 21.36 -11.22 13.15
N VAL A 19 22.00 -10.34 12.37
CA VAL A 19 23.09 -10.70 11.45
C VAL A 19 24.31 -9.81 11.74
N PRO A 20 25.41 -10.37 12.28
CA PRO A 20 26.65 -9.63 12.48
C PRO A 20 27.20 -9.05 11.17
N GLY A 21 27.57 -7.77 11.18
CA GLY A 21 28.11 -7.09 9.99
C GLY A 21 27.09 -6.53 9.01
N LEU A 22 25.79 -6.78 9.21
CA LEU A 22 24.71 -6.19 8.40
C LEU A 22 24.24 -4.86 9.01
N ASP A 23 24.13 -3.82 8.17
CA ASP A 23 23.66 -2.51 8.61
C ASP A 23 22.20 -2.56 9.06
N ARG A 24 21.96 -2.19 10.33
CA ARG A 24 20.61 -2.09 10.92
C ARG A 24 19.71 -1.16 10.13
N ASN A 25 20.27 -0.11 9.53
CA ASN A 25 19.50 0.83 8.75
C ASN A 25 19.00 0.18 7.46
N MET A 26 19.81 -0.65 6.80
CA MET A 26 19.43 -1.35 5.58
C MET A 26 18.24 -2.29 5.79
N LEU A 27 18.26 -3.12 6.84
CA LEU A 27 17.14 -4.00 7.19
C LEU A 27 15.88 -3.22 7.58
N SER A 28 16.05 -2.12 8.33
CA SER A 28 14.92 -1.28 8.76
C SER A 28 14.25 -0.58 7.57
N LEU A 29 15.03 -0.16 6.55
CA LEU A 29 14.51 0.46 5.33
C LEU A 29 13.63 -0.52 4.53
N ILE A 30 14.00 -1.80 4.45
CA ILE A 30 13.20 -2.83 3.76
C ILE A 30 11.79 -2.93 4.38
N PHE A 31 11.69 -2.93 5.70
CA PHE A 31 10.39 -3.00 6.38
C PHE A 31 9.67 -1.66 6.42
N ALA A 32 10.37 -0.53 6.36
CA ALA A 32 9.76 0.79 6.30
C ALA A 32 8.90 0.97 5.03
N ASP A 33 9.38 0.54 3.88
CA ASP A 33 8.64 0.59 2.62
C ASP A 33 7.35 -0.27 2.70
N LEU A 34 7.46 -1.46 3.28
CA LEU A 34 6.32 -2.36 3.50
C LEU A 34 5.32 -1.80 4.51
N ARG A 35 5.81 -1.18 5.59
CA ARG A 35 4.98 -0.56 6.62
C ARG A 35 4.15 0.57 6.05
N GLN A 36 4.79 1.50 5.34
CA GLN A 36 4.07 2.61 4.72
C GLN A 36 3.01 2.14 3.71
N LEU A 37 3.34 1.14 2.88
CA LEU A 37 2.38 0.56 1.93
C LEU A 37 1.18 -0.08 2.63
N LEU A 38 1.42 -0.84 3.70
CA LEU A 38 0.36 -1.48 4.47
C LEU A 38 -0.49 -0.46 5.22
N ASP A 39 0.12 0.56 5.82
CA ASP A 39 -0.59 1.61 6.53
C ASP A 39 -1.50 2.40 5.57
N LEU A 40 -0.99 2.76 4.37
CA LEU A 40 -1.78 3.40 3.32
C LEU A 40 -2.98 2.55 2.92
N PHE A 41 -2.76 1.24 2.70
CA PHE A 41 -3.82 0.32 2.33
C PHE A 41 -4.86 0.10 3.43
N LEU A 42 -4.42 -0.06 4.68
CA LEU A 42 -5.29 -0.33 5.82
C LEU A 42 -6.12 0.87 6.26
N ARG A 43 -5.54 2.08 6.17
CA ARG A 43 -6.22 3.35 6.50
C ARG A 43 -7.05 3.89 5.35
N ASP A 44 -6.82 3.38 4.13
CA ASP A 44 -7.53 3.81 2.93
C ASP A 44 -7.28 5.31 2.59
N ASP A 45 -6.07 5.77 2.92
CA ASP A 45 -5.61 7.17 2.87
C ASP A 45 -5.16 7.63 1.47
N TRP A 46 -5.76 7.08 0.40
CA TRP A 46 -5.33 7.36 -0.98
C TRP A 46 -5.40 8.84 -1.36
N ASN A 47 -6.39 9.57 -0.85
CA ASN A 47 -6.48 11.02 -1.08
C ASN A 47 -5.26 11.75 -0.51
N LEU A 48 -4.88 11.43 0.73
CA LEU A 48 -3.69 12.00 1.36
C LEU A 48 -2.42 11.63 0.57
N TYR A 49 -2.31 10.38 0.09
CA TYR A 49 -1.20 9.94 -0.75
C TYR A 49 -1.05 10.75 -2.05
N PHE A 50 -2.17 11.04 -2.74
CA PHE A 50 -2.15 11.85 -3.95
C PHE A 50 -1.83 13.32 -3.67
N GLU A 51 -2.41 13.89 -2.61
CA GLU A 51 -2.18 15.29 -2.21
C GLU A 51 -0.76 15.53 -1.66
N SER A 52 -0.18 14.56 -0.96
CA SER A 52 1.15 14.67 -0.37
C SER A 52 2.28 14.42 -1.38
N ARG A 53 1.97 13.91 -2.58
CA ARG A 53 2.96 13.54 -3.60
C ARG A 53 3.87 14.68 -4.03
N ASN A 54 3.37 15.91 -4.02
CA ASN A 54 4.13 17.11 -4.40
C ASN A 54 4.73 17.84 -3.20
N LYS A 55 4.54 17.33 -1.97
CA LYS A 55 5.08 17.94 -0.77
C LYS A 55 6.50 17.44 -0.55
N SER A 56 7.45 18.36 -0.52
CA SER A 56 8.87 18.10 -0.26
C SER A 56 9.16 17.69 1.18
N THR A 57 8.21 17.88 2.12
CA THR A 57 8.34 17.46 3.52
C THR A 57 7.00 16.99 4.08
N GLY A 58 7.04 16.07 5.06
CA GLY A 58 5.85 15.64 5.81
C GLY A 58 4.92 14.66 5.07
N ASN A 59 5.36 14.03 3.99
CA ASN A 59 4.61 12.96 3.33
C ASN A 59 4.78 11.63 4.11
N PRO A 60 3.73 11.07 4.75
CA PRO A 60 3.82 9.82 5.51
C PRO A 60 4.00 8.57 4.63
N TYR A 61 3.87 8.70 3.31
CA TYR A 61 3.88 7.63 2.32
C TYR A 61 4.93 7.89 1.21
N ASP A 62 5.99 8.63 1.53
CA ASP A 62 7.07 9.04 0.62
C ASP A 62 7.79 7.86 -0.05
N ARG A 63 7.87 6.70 0.62
CA ARG A 63 8.53 5.49 0.11
C ARG A 63 7.63 4.62 -0.76
N VAL A 64 6.33 4.88 -0.75
CA VAL A 64 5.38 4.05 -1.51
C VAL A 64 5.44 4.42 -2.98
N GLN A 65 6.04 3.54 -3.78
CA GLN A 65 6.03 3.67 -5.23
C GLN A 65 4.64 3.37 -5.82
N PRO A 66 4.14 4.19 -6.77
CA PRO A 66 2.84 3.96 -7.41
C PRO A 66 2.74 2.56 -8.04
N SER A 67 3.82 2.09 -8.69
CA SER A 67 3.89 0.76 -9.31
C SER A 67 3.64 -0.39 -8.33
N VAL A 68 4.09 -0.27 -7.08
CA VAL A 68 3.90 -1.28 -6.04
C VAL A 68 2.48 -1.23 -5.50
N ALA A 69 1.94 -0.03 -5.27
CA ALA A 69 0.55 0.17 -4.86
C ALA A 69 -0.43 -0.38 -5.91
N ILE A 70 -0.19 -0.14 -7.20
CA ILE A 70 -0.99 -0.69 -8.31
C ILE A 70 -1.04 -2.21 -8.22
N LYS A 71 0.12 -2.87 -8.11
CA LYS A 71 0.20 -4.34 -8.03
C LYS A 71 -0.60 -4.88 -6.85
N LEU A 72 -0.53 -4.23 -5.68
CA LEU A 72 -1.31 -4.62 -4.50
C LEU A 72 -2.82 -4.51 -4.76
N LEU A 73 -3.27 -3.35 -5.24
CA LEU A 73 -4.70 -3.08 -5.47
C LEU A 73 -5.29 -3.97 -6.57
N GLU A 74 -4.52 -4.28 -7.61
CA GLU A 74 -4.93 -5.24 -8.65
C GLU A 74 -5.16 -6.63 -8.06
N ARG A 75 -4.29 -7.09 -7.15
CA ARG A 75 -4.46 -8.38 -6.47
C ARG A 75 -5.66 -8.39 -5.54
N VAL A 76 -5.94 -7.30 -4.84
CA VAL A 76 -7.13 -7.14 -4.02
C VAL A 76 -8.38 -7.22 -4.90
N ARG A 77 -8.42 -6.45 -5.99
CA ARG A 77 -9.53 -6.46 -6.97
C ARG A 77 -9.80 -7.85 -7.52
N ASP A 78 -8.75 -8.58 -7.90
CA ASP A 78 -8.89 -9.92 -8.48
C ASP A 78 -9.39 -10.94 -7.44
N THR A 79 -9.01 -10.76 -6.17
CA THR A 79 -9.49 -11.59 -5.06
C THR A 79 -10.95 -11.30 -4.74
N GLU A 80 -11.37 -10.03 -4.73
CA GLU A 80 -12.77 -9.63 -4.55
C GLU A 80 -13.66 -10.15 -5.68
N LYS A 81 -13.21 -10.09 -6.93
CA LYS A 81 -13.91 -10.68 -8.08
C LYS A 81 -14.15 -12.17 -7.92
N LYS A 82 -13.15 -12.93 -7.43
CA LYS A 82 -13.28 -14.37 -7.17
C LYS A 82 -14.22 -14.68 -6.01
N ARG A 83 -14.24 -13.82 -4.98
CA ARG A 83 -15.03 -14.03 -3.76
C ARG A 83 -16.50 -13.61 -3.93
N ALA A 84 -16.78 -12.65 -4.79
CA ALA A 84 -18.12 -12.13 -4.99
C ALA A 84 -18.93 -13.02 -5.96
N GLY A 85 -19.81 -13.83 -5.39
CA GLY A 85 -20.86 -14.49 -6.17
C GLY A 85 -21.85 -13.50 -6.79
N PHE A 86 -22.69 -13.99 -7.71
CA PHE A 86 -23.63 -13.21 -8.54
C PHE A 86 -24.53 -12.24 -7.72
N LEU A 87 -24.94 -12.64 -6.51
CA LEU A 87 -25.77 -11.83 -5.61
C LEU A 87 -25.01 -10.71 -4.87
N SER A 88 -23.71 -10.89 -4.64
CA SER A 88 -22.87 -9.88 -3.95
C SER A 88 -22.61 -8.67 -4.84
N ALA A 89 -22.55 -8.86 -6.16
CA ALA A 89 -22.34 -7.79 -7.14
C ALA A 89 -23.52 -6.81 -7.23
N MET A 90 -24.67 -7.14 -6.64
CA MET A 90 -25.86 -6.29 -6.59
C MET A 90 -25.92 -5.39 -5.36
N ARG A 91 -25.07 -5.61 -4.33
CA ARG A 91 -25.02 -4.77 -3.14
C ARG A 91 -24.37 -3.42 -3.48
N LYS A 92 -25.07 -2.33 -3.19
CA LYS A 92 -24.64 -0.94 -3.46
C LYS A 92 -23.27 -0.61 -2.82
N GLU A 93 -23.02 -1.12 -1.62
CA GLU A 93 -21.76 -0.94 -0.89
C GLU A 93 -20.57 -1.58 -1.63
N GLU A 94 -20.72 -2.81 -2.10
CA GLU A 94 -19.70 -3.55 -2.83
C GLU A 94 -19.36 -2.88 -4.17
N ARG A 95 -20.38 -2.36 -4.87
CA ARG A 95 -20.18 -1.56 -6.09
C ARG A 95 -19.41 -0.28 -5.81
N GLY A 96 -19.71 0.39 -4.69
CA GLY A 96 -19.01 1.60 -4.27
C GLY A 96 -17.53 1.33 -4.00
N ARG A 97 -17.22 0.25 -3.27
CA ARG A 97 -15.83 -0.16 -2.99
C ARG A 97 -15.05 -0.46 -4.26
N ARG A 98 -15.63 -1.23 -5.19
CA ARG A 98 -15.00 -1.53 -6.48
C ARG A 98 -14.73 -0.30 -7.30
N LYS A 99 -15.70 0.61 -7.38
CA LYS A 99 -15.53 1.86 -8.11
C LYS A 99 -14.39 2.69 -7.51
N LYS A 100 -14.35 2.83 -6.18
CA LYS A 100 -13.24 3.51 -5.50
C LYS A 100 -11.90 2.85 -5.82
N LEU A 101 -11.83 1.53 -5.76
CA LEU A 101 -10.62 0.77 -6.06
C LEU A 101 -10.13 1.00 -7.50
N ASP A 102 -11.03 0.95 -8.48
CA ASP A 102 -10.70 1.20 -9.89
C ASP A 102 -10.30 2.67 -10.13
N ASP A 103 -10.96 3.63 -9.48
CA ASP A 103 -10.63 5.05 -9.54
C ASP A 103 -9.23 5.34 -8.95
N VAL A 104 -8.86 4.69 -7.85
CA VAL A 104 -7.52 4.80 -7.25
C VAL A 104 -6.47 4.17 -8.16
N ILE A 105 -6.71 2.98 -8.71
CA ILE A 105 -5.78 2.33 -9.66
C ILE A 105 -5.54 3.22 -10.88
N ARG A 106 -6.60 3.85 -11.42
CA ARG A 106 -6.49 4.78 -12.55
C ARG A 106 -5.58 5.96 -12.20
N GLN A 107 -5.84 6.64 -11.09
CA GLN A 107 -5.03 7.77 -10.64
C GLN A 107 -3.56 7.37 -10.37
N LEU A 108 -3.33 6.19 -9.79
CA LEU A 108 -1.98 5.68 -9.59
C LEU A 108 -1.25 5.44 -10.92
N ARG A 109 -1.95 4.96 -11.96
CA ARG A 109 -1.36 4.76 -13.30
C ARG A 109 -0.99 6.08 -13.97
N GLU A 110 -1.87 7.08 -13.87
CA GLU A 110 -1.57 8.44 -14.34
C GLU A 110 -0.33 9.00 -13.64
N LEU A 111 -0.24 8.80 -12.32
CA LEU A 111 0.91 9.22 -11.54
C LEU A 111 2.19 8.43 -11.87
N ASN A 112 2.08 7.16 -12.25
CA ASN A 112 3.24 6.32 -12.60
C ASN A 112 3.83 6.65 -13.98
N VAL A 113 3.05 7.28 -14.85
CA VAL A 113 3.50 7.73 -16.19
C VAL A 113 4.01 9.17 -16.16
N ALA A 114 3.53 9.99 -15.21
CA ALA A 114 4.02 11.35 -15.03
C ALA A 114 5.51 11.35 -14.62
N PRO A 115 6.38 12.11 -15.31
CA PRO A 115 7.76 12.28 -14.88
C PRO A 115 7.81 12.86 -13.47
N HIS A 116 8.72 12.34 -12.63
CA HIS A 116 9.02 12.95 -11.34
C HIS A 116 9.55 14.38 -11.62
N PRO A 117 8.91 15.44 -11.08
CA PRO A 117 9.48 16.78 -11.16
C PRO A 117 10.79 16.87 -10.38
#